data_AF-A0A7N2RBM0-F1
#
_entry.id   AF-A0A7N2RBM0-F1
#
_cell.length_a   1.000
_cell.length_b   1.000
_cell.length_c   1.000
_cell.angle_alpha   90.00
_cell.angle_beta   90.00
_cell.angle_gamma   90.00
#
_symmetry.space_group_name_H-M   'P 1'
#
loop_
_entity.id
_entity.type
_entity.pdbx_description
1 polymer ?
#
loop_
_entity_poly.entity_id
_entity_poly.type
_entity_poly.pdbx_seq_one_letter_code
_entity_poly.pdbx_strand_id
1 'polypeptide(L)'
;MRPYPLFSIYQAPFLFNTKLLFQLLFREDATVDDLIDVIEGNRKYMKCIYVYNKIDVIGIDDVDNLAWQPNSVVISCNLKLNFDRLLAKIWEEMGLVRVYTKPQGQQPDFSDPVVLSANRGGCTVEDFCNHEHRSLIVWGISSRHYPQHCGLSHLLQDEDVVQIVKKKDREGEDEVGSSRIQQRLLEYLIRRKRLH
;
A
#
# COMPACT_ATOMS: atom_id res chain seq x y z
N MET A 1 16.47 -12.16 5.23
CA MET A 1 16.09 -11.55 3.93
C MET A 1 16.65 -10.13 3.93
N ARG A 2 17.51 -9.80 2.97
CA ARG A 2 18.09 -8.46 2.84
C ARG A 2 17.02 -7.49 2.32
N PRO A 3 17.05 -6.20 2.70
CA PRO A 3 16.16 -5.20 2.14
C PRO A 3 16.37 -5.09 0.62
N TYR A 4 15.32 -4.74 -0.10
CA TYR A 4 15.28 -4.60 -1.56
C TYR A 4 16.43 -3.71 -2.05
N PRO A 5 17.21 -4.12 -3.04
CA PRO A 5 18.19 -3.23 -3.60
C PRO A 5 17.49 -2.16 -4.45
N LEU A 6 17.72 -0.89 -4.10
CA LEU A 6 17.22 0.26 -4.84
C LEU A 6 18.18 0.58 -5.99
N PHE A 7 18.19 -0.23 -7.04
CA PHE A 7 18.98 0.03 -8.23
C PHE A 7 18.23 0.93 -9.22
N SER A 8 18.83 2.09 -9.54
CA SER A 8 18.36 2.95 -10.64
C SER A 8 19.27 2.74 -11.85
N ILE A 9 18.74 2.08 -12.90
CA ILE A 9 19.43 1.95 -14.19
C ILE A 9 19.31 3.29 -14.91
N TYR A 10 20.37 4.08 -14.91
CA TYR A 10 20.44 5.28 -15.73
C TYR A 10 20.81 4.91 -17.17
N GLN A 11 19.83 4.93 -18.06
CA GLN A 11 20.07 4.87 -19.50
C GLN A 11 20.41 6.27 -20.00
N ALA A 12 21.70 6.58 -20.11
CA ALA A 12 22.16 7.80 -20.78
C ALA A 12 21.99 7.62 -22.30
N PRO A 13 21.25 8.49 -23.01
CA PRO A 13 21.12 8.42 -24.46
C PRO A 13 22.34 9.10 -25.07
N PHE A 14 23.44 8.37 -25.28
CA PHE A 14 24.51 8.81 -26.19
C PHE A 14 24.53 7.90 -27.42
N LEU A 15 23.87 8.39 -28.47
CA LEU A 15 24.06 7.94 -29.84
C LEU A 15 25.53 8.10 -30.21
N PHE A 16 26.26 7.02 -30.47
CA PHE A 16 27.19 6.92 -31.60
C PHE A 16 27.64 5.46 -31.78
N ASN A 17 27.30 4.89 -32.95
CA ASN A 17 27.92 3.73 -33.60
C ASN A 17 27.89 2.35 -32.89
N THR A 18 26.97 1.47 -33.34
CA THR A 18 26.98 -0.02 -33.34
C THR A 18 27.61 -0.84 -32.19
N LYS A 19 27.87 -0.26 -31.02
CA LYS A 19 28.13 -0.97 -29.76
C LYS A 19 27.34 -0.28 -28.66
N LEU A 20 26.30 -0.94 -28.16
CA LEU A 20 25.66 -0.56 -26.90
C LEU A 20 26.66 -0.80 -25.77
N LEU A 21 27.44 0.22 -25.43
CA LEU A 21 28.23 0.24 -24.21
C LEU A 21 27.28 0.51 -23.04
N PHE A 22 26.85 -0.56 -22.37
CA PHE A 22 26.06 -0.46 -21.16
C PHE A 22 27.00 -0.30 -19.96
N GLN A 23 26.92 0.85 -19.29
CA GLN A 23 27.69 1.11 -18.07
C GLN A 23 26.80 0.82 -16.85
N LEU A 24 27.07 -0.30 -16.19
CA LEU A 24 26.46 -0.66 -14.91
C LEU A 24 27.24 -0.01 -13.77
N LEU A 25 26.56 0.79 -12.96
CA LEU A 25 27.17 1.49 -11.82
C LEU A 25 26.52 0.96 -10.53
N PHE A 26 27.25 0.11 -9.82
CA PHE A 26 26.80 -0.44 -8.54
C PHE A 26 27.06 0.61 -7.43
N ARG A 27 26.00 0.95 -6.67
CA ARG A 27 26.10 1.82 -5.48
C ARG A 27 26.19 1.03 -4.16
N GLU A 28 26.15 -0.30 -4.24
CA GLU A 28 26.13 -1.25 -3.12
C GLU A 28 26.75 -2.58 -3.53
N ASP A 29 27.08 -3.44 -2.56
CA ASP A 29 27.59 -4.80 -2.78
C ASP A 29 26.46 -5.72 -3.31
N ALA A 30 26.25 -5.67 -4.62
CA ALA A 30 25.29 -6.51 -5.34
C ALA A 30 25.90 -7.86 -5.70
N THR A 31 25.13 -8.94 -5.52
CA THR A 31 25.53 -10.28 -5.98
C THR A 31 25.13 -10.51 -7.44
N VAL A 32 25.74 -11.52 -8.08
CA VAL A 32 25.40 -11.90 -9.46
C VAL A 32 23.91 -12.27 -9.58
N ASP A 33 23.35 -12.89 -8.55
CA ASP A 33 21.93 -13.26 -8.50
C ASP A 33 21.02 -12.01 -8.48
N ASP A 34 21.40 -10.96 -7.74
CA ASP A 34 20.63 -9.70 -7.71
C ASP A 34 20.58 -9.03 -9.09
N LEU A 35 21.68 -9.11 -9.86
CA LEU A 35 21.73 -8.60 -11.23
C LEU A 35 20.84 -9.42 -12.17
N ILE A 36 20.84 -10.75 -12.05
CA ILE A 36 19.98 -11.64 -12.84
C ILE A 36 18.50 -11.36 -12.53
N ASP A 37 18.16 -11.18 -11.25
CA ASP A 37 16.80 -10.90 -10.82
C ASP A 37 16.22 -9.62 -11.47
N VAL A 38 17.04 -8.56 -11.55
CA VAL A 38 16.66 -7.28 -12.17
C VAL A 38 16.50 -7.41 -13.69
N ILE A 39 17.37 -8.18 -14.36
CA ILE A 39 17.32 -8.38 -15.81
C ILE A 39 16.13 -9.26 -16.21
N GLU A 40 15.84 -10.31 -15.44
CA GLU A 40 14.72 -11.21 -15.73
C GLU A 40 13.36 -10.52 -15.54
N GLY A 41 13.25 -9.57 -14.59
CA GLY A 41 12.05 -8.73 -14.40
C GLY A 41 10.75 -9.48 -14.03
N ASN A 42 10.79 -10.81 -13.95
CA ASN A 42 9.64 -11.69 -13.73
C ASN A 42 9.58 -12.24 -12.29
N ARG A 43 10.47 -11.79 -11.40
CA ARG A 43 10.52 -12.26 -10.02
C ARG A 43 9.62 -11.40 -9.13
N LYS A 44 8.70 -12.06 -8.42
CA LYS A 44 7.81 -11.42 -7.44
C LYS A 44 8.41 -11.56 -6.05
N TYR A 45 8.96 -10.48 -5.52
CA TYR A 45 9.40 -10.42 -4.13
C TYR A 45 8.18 -10.38 -3.21
N MET A 46 8.10 -11.37 -2.32
CA MET A 46 7.05 -11.46 -1.32
C MET A 46 7.67 -11.32 0.06
N LYS A 47 7.04 -10.49 0.90
CA LYS A 47 7.38 -10.41 2.32
C LYS A 47 6.97 -11.72 3.01
N CYS A 48 7.83 -12.23 3.88
CA CYS A 48 7.61 -13.49 4.60
C CYS A 48 7.82 -13.28 6.10
N ILE A 49 6.92 -13.87 6.89
CA ILE A 49 7.03 -13.94 8.35
C ILE A 49 7.30 -15.40 8.73
N TYR A 50 8.32 -15.65 9.53
CA TYR A 50 8.65 -16.97 10.06
C TYR A 50 7.90 -17.21 11.37
N VAL A 51 7.05 -18.23 11.38
CA VAL A 51 6.22 -18.55 12.56
C VAL A 51 6.74 -19.82 13.23
N TYR A 52 7.32 -19.68 14.41
CA TYR A 52 7.83 -20.78 15.22
C TYR A 52 6.74 -21.25 16.18
N ASN A 53 6.21 -22.45 15.95
CA ASN A 53 5.18 -23.04 16.81
C ASN A 53 5.80 -23.93 17.90
N LYS A 54 5.02 -24.23 18.95
CA LYS A 54 5.36 -25.10 20.10
C LYS A 54 6.32 -24.48 21.12
N ILE A 55 6.14 -23.21 21.45
CA ILE A 55 6.91 -22.56 22.54
C ILE A 55 6.69 -23.21 23.91
N ASP A 56 5.64 -24.02 24.07
CA ASP A 56 5.36 -24.77 25.30
C ASP A 56 6.36 -25.89 25.60
N VAL A 57 7.15 -26.32 24.62
CA VAL A 57 8.15 -27.39 24.75
C VAL A 57 9.56 -26.84 24.97
N ILE A 58 9.77 -25.55 24.71
CA ILE A 58 11.09 -24.91 24.64
C ILE A 58 11.31 -24.05 25.89
N GLY A 59 12.55 -23.92 26.35
CA GLY A 59 12.91 -23.05 27.48
C GLY A 59 12.74 -21.56 27.15
N ILE A 60 12.53 -20.73 28.18
CA ILE A 60 12.28 -19.29 27.99
C ILE A 60 13.44 -18.56 27.29
N ASP A 61 14.68 -18.92 27.58
CA ASP A 61 15.88 -18.31 26.98
C ASP A 61 15.96 -18.58 25.47
N ASP A 62 15.59 -19.78 25.04
CA ASP A 62 15.55 -20.17 23.63
C ASP A 62 14.40 -19.50 22.88
N VAL A 63 13.24 -19.33 23.56
CA VAL A 63 12.10 -18.59 23.01
C VAL A 63 12.47 -17.13 22.78
N ASP A 64 13.18 -16.49 23.72
CA ASP A 64 13.67 -15.13 23.55
C ASP A 64 14.66 -15.04 22.39
N ASN A 65 15.64 -15.94 22.31
CA ASN A 65 16.59 -15.98 21.19
C ASN A 65 15.90 -16.11 19.82
N LEU A 66 14.85 -16.92 19.74
CA LEU A 66 14.03 -17.07 18.53
C LEU A 66 13.23 -15.79 18.23
N ALA A 67 12.68 -15.13 19.24
CA ALA A 67 11.91 -13.89 19.08
C ALA A 67 12.77 -12.69 18.63
N TRP A 68 14.07 -12.70 18.94
CA TRP A 68 15.02 -11.69 18.47
C TRP A 68 15.41 -11.82 16.99
N GLN A 69 15.09 -12.95 16.34
CA GLN A 69 15.39 -13.13 14.92
C GLN A 69 14.55 -12.20 14.04
N PRO A 70 15.10 -11.70 12.92
CA PRO A 70 14.36 -10.83 12.01
C PRO A 70 13.15 -11.56 11.41
N ASN A 71 12.03 -10.85 11.28
CA ASN A 71 10.77 -11.36 10.71
C ASN A 71 10.23 -12.64 11.38
N SER A 72 10.62 -12.91 12.62
CA SER A 72 10.15 -14.07 13.39
C SER A 72 8.93 -13.73 14.26
N VAL A 73 8.08 -14.72 14.49
CA VAL A 73 7.03 -14.72 15.52
C VAL A 73 6.99 -16.11 16.15
N VAL A 74 7.04 -16.16 17.47
CA VAL A 74 6.92 -17.41 18.23
C VAL A 74 5.46 -17.56 18.71
N ILE A 75 4.86 -18.74 18.58
CA ILE A 75 3.46 -19.00 18.96
C ILE A 75 3.31 -20.36 19.64
N SER A 76 2.25 -20.53 20.45
CA SER A 76 1.77 -21.85 20.85
C SER A 76 0.32 -22.01 20.39
N CYS A 77 0.09 -22.89 19.41
CA CYS A 77 -1.27 -23.21 18.98
C CYS A 77 -2.08 -23.92 20.06
N ASN A 78 -1.42 -24.72 20.92
CA ASN A 78 -2.09 -25.51 21.96
C ASN A 78 -2.63 -24.60 23.08
N LEU A 79 -1.79 -23.69 23.57
CA LEU A 79 -2.16 -22.75 24.64
C LEU A 79 -2.77 -21.45 24.11
N LYS A 80 -2.91 -21.32 22.79
CA LYS A 80 -3.34 -20.10 22.10
C LYS A 80 -2.58 -18.85 22.51
N LEU A 81 -1.27 -18.97 22.66
CA LEU A 81 -0.40 -17.87 23.05
C LEU A 81 0.13 -17.12 21.84
N ASN A 82 0.22 -15.80 21.97
CA ASN A 82 0.88 -14.88 21.05
C ASN A 82 0.25 -14.75 19.65
N PHE A 83 -1.02 -15.15 19.50
CA PHE A 83 -1.78 -14.96 18.27
C PHE A 83 -2.01 -13.48 17.95
N ASP A 84 -2.23 -12.63 18.96
CA ASP A 84 -2.42 -11.19 18.76
C ASP A 84 -1.19 -10.54 18.12
N ARG A 85 0.01 -10.96 18.56
CA ARG A 85 1.28 -10.47 17.99
C ARG A 85 1.49 -10.97 16.58
N LEU A 86 1.11 -12.22 16.29
CA LEU A 86 1.13 -12.74 14.92
C LEU A 86 0.22 -11.92 14.01
N LEU A 87 -1.01 -11.65 14.45
CA LEU A 87 -1.98 -10.88 13.67
C LEU A 87 -1.53 -9.43 13.46
N ALA A 88 -1.00 -8.78 14.50
CA ALA A 88 -0.44 -7.44 14.40
C ALA A 88 0.73 -7.37 13.41
N LYS A 89 1.64 -8.34 13.44
CA LYS A 89 2.78 -8.38 12.53
C LYS A 89 2.36 -8.67 11.09
N ILE A 90 1.36 -9.54 10.90
CA ILE A 90 0.77 -9.76 9.56
C ILE A 90 0.18 -8.45 9.03
N TRP A 91 -0.57 -7.72 9.87
CA TRP A 91 -1.14 -6.43 9.50
C TRP A 91 -0.08 -5.41 9.07
N GLU A 92 0.97 -5.25 9.87
CA GLU A 92 2.09 -4.36 9.60
C GLU A 92 2.81 -4.72 8.31
N GLU A 93 3.12 -6.01 8.11
CA GLU A 93 3.85 -6.47 6.92
C GLU A 93 3.03 -6.34 5.64
N MET A 94 1.70 -6.52 5.71
CA MET A 94 0.81 -6.31 4.57
C MET A 94 0.81 -4.85 4.08
N GLY A 95 1.19 -3.89 4.94
CA GLY A 95 1.26 -2.46 4.58
C GLY A 95 -0.06 -1.94 4.03
N LEU A 96 -1.17 -2.34 4.66
CA LEU A 96 -2.50 -1.92 4.26
C LEU A 96 -2.73 -0.47 4.69
N VAL A 97 -3.34 0.31 3.81
CA VAL A 97 -3.71 1.70 4.05
C VAL A 97 -5.23 1.77 4.02
N ARG A 98 -5.84 2.12 5.16
CA ARG A 98 -7.29 2.31 5.28
C ARG A 98 -7.62 3.76 4.99
N VAL A 99 -8.49 3.98 4.01
CA VAL A 99 -8.96 5.31 3.63
C VAL A 99 -10.47 5.37 3.84
N TYR A 100 -10.92 6.39 4.55
CA TYR A 100 -12.34 6.59 4.86
C TYR A 100 -12.99 7.57 3.88
N THR A 101 -14.17 7.23 3.39
CA THR A 101 -14.93 8.13 2.51
C THR A 101 -15.82 9.06 3.30
N LYS A 102 -15.83 10.34 2.90
CA LYS A 102 -16.74 11.34 3.41
C LYS A 102 -17.64 11.89 2.29
N PRO A 103 -18.97 11.68 2.36
CA PRO A 103 -19.90 12.32 1.45
C PRO A 103 -19.99 13.82 1.71
N GLN A 104 -20.35 14.60 0.69
CA GLN A 104 -20.51 16.04 0.87
C GLN A 104 -21.70 16.31 1.80
N GLY A 105 -21.46 17.09 2.86
CA GLY A 105 -22.51 17.43 3.84
C GLY A 105 -22.85 16.33 4.86
N GLN A 106 -22.17 15.18 4.81
CA GLN A 106 -22.34 14.11 5.80
C GLN A 106 -21.05 13.91 6.62
N GLN A 107 -21.20 13.20 7.74
CA GLN A 107 -20.06 12.75 8.54
C GLN A 107 -19.31 11.63 7.80
N PRO A 108 -17.99 11.51 8.01
CA PRO A 108 -17.22 10.39 7.48
C PRO A 108 -17.73 9.06 8.03
N ASP A 109 -17.76 8.04 7.17
CA ASP A 109 -18.09 6.68 7.57
C ASP A 109 -16.81 5.96 8.01
N PHE A 110 -16.77 5.54 9.29
CA PHE A 110 -15.66 4.77 9.86
C PHE A 110 -15.91 3.27 9.91
N SER A 111 -17.12 2.83 9.52
CA SER A 111 -17.48 1.41 9.54
C SER A 111 -16.95 0.66 8.32
N ASP A 112 -16.84 1.35 7.18
CA ASP A 112 -16.42 0.75 5.92
C ASP A 112 -15.23 1.49 5.26
N PRO A 113 -13.98 1.19 5.64
CA PRO A 113 -12.80 1.74 4.99
C PRO A 113 -12.52 1.08 3.64
N VAL A 114 -12.07 1.89 2.68
CA VAL A 114 -11.44 1.40 1.46
C VAL A 114 -9.99 1.03 1.79
N VAL A 115 -9.64 -0.23 1.60
CA VAL A 115 -8.29 -0.73 1.89
C VAL A 115 -7.44 -0.73 0.62
N LEU A 116 -6.40 0.09 0.61
CA LEU A 116 -5.39 0.16 -0.44
C LEU A 116 -4.11 -0.57 0.01
N SER A 117 -3.30 -0.99 -0.96
CA SER A 117 -2.02 -1.64 -0.68
C SER A 117 -1.02 -1.30 -1.77
N ALA A 118 0.17 -0.85 -1.37
CA ALA A 118 1.23 -0.46 -2.28
C ALA A 118 1.56 -1.54 -3.33
N ASN A 119 1.46 -2.83 -2.95
CA ASN A 119 1.82 -3.96 -3.81
C ASN A 119 0.73 -4.37 -4.82
N ARG A 120 -0.54 -3.95 -4.63
CA ARG A 120 -1.68 -4.40 -5.47
C ARG A 120 -2.20 -3.34 -6.45
N GLY A 121 -1.64 -2.14 -6.40
CA GLY A 121 -2.04 -1.03 -7.24
C GLY A 121 -1.88 0.28 -6.52
N GLY A 122 -0.73 0.51 -5.86
CA GLY A 122 -0.38 1.79 -5.26
C GLY A 122 -1.24 2.27 -4.09
N CYS A 123 -0.84 3.41 -3.54
CA CYS A 123 -1.55 4.13 -2.47
C CYS A 123 -1.89 5.56 -2.92
N THR A 124 -2.01 5.81 -4.22
CA THR A 124 -2.28 7.15 -4.74
C THR A 124 -3.78 7.45 -4.76
N VAL A 125 -4.12 8.72 -4.89
CA VAL A 125 -5.50 9.16 -5.12
C VAL A 125 -6.05 8.61 -6.45
N GLU A 126 -5.22 8.41 -7.46
CA GLU A 126 -5.60 7.76 -8.72
C GLU A 126 -6.07 6.33 -8.51
N ASP A 127 -5.33 5.56 -7.72
CA ASP A 127 -5.67 4.16 -7.40
C ASP A 127 -6.98 4.07 -6.59
N PHE A 128 -7.22 5.08 -5.75
CA PHE A 128 -8.45 5.23 -5.00
C PHE A 128 -9.64 5.60 -5.90
N CYS A 129 -9.45 6.57 -6.80
CA CYS A 129 -10.44 7.03 -7.77
C CYS A 129 -10.15 6.46 -9.16
N ASN A 130 -10.58 5.22 -9.40
CA ASN A 130 -10.53 4.55 -10.71
C ASN A 130 -11.26 5.30 -11.86
N HIS A 131 -11.86 6.47 -11.61
CA HIS A 131 -12.62 7.26 -12.57
C HIS A 131 -12.35 8.77 -12.45
N GLU A 132 -12.32 9.41 -13.62
CA GLU A 132 -12.26 10.84 -14.01
C GLU A 132 -12.72 11.92 -12.98
N HIS A 133 -12.16 11.94 -11.77
CA HIS A 133 -12.35 13.01 -10.80
C HIS A 133 -11.00 13.64 -10.46
N ARG A 134 -10.77 14.84 -11.01
CA ARG A 134 -9.45 15.50 -11.00
C ARG A 134 -9.08 16.20 -9.68
N SER A 135 -9.96 16.22 -8.67
CA SER A 135 -9.68 16.89 -7.40
C SER A 135 -10.40 16.25 -6.22
N LEU A 136 -9.65 15.85 -5.20
CA LEU A 136 -10.18 15.40 -3.90
C LEU A 136 -9.82 16.39 -2.79
N ILE A 137 -10.59 16.38 -1.72
CA ILE A 137 -10.20 16.98 -0.45
C ILE A 137 -9.79 15.86 0.48
N VAL A 138 -8.61 16.00 1.08
CA VAL A 138 -8.04 15.04 2.02
C VAL A 138 -7.95 15.68 3.40
N TRP A 139 -8.29 14.90 4.41
CA TRP A 139 -8.13 15.18 5.83
C TRP A 139 -7.30 14.06 6.42
N GLY A 140 -6.08 14.35 6.84
CA GLY A 140 -5.25 13.37 7.51
C GLY A 140 -3.78 13.74 7.47
N ILE A 141 -2.95 12.80 7.90
CA ILE A 141 -1.51 12.99 8.03
C ILE A 141 -0.80 13.12 6.68
N SER A 142 -1.40 12.63 5.59
CA SER A 142 -0.85 12.81 4.25
C SER A 142 -0.91 14.27 3.79
N SER A 143 -1.87 15.05 4.29
CA SER A 143 -2.04 16.46 3.95
C SER A 143 -1.24 17.36 4.89
N ARG A 144 -0.60 18.40 4.34
CA ARG A 144 0.14 19.38 5.14
C ARG A 144 -0.79 20.37 5.84
N HIS A 145 -1.95 20.63 5.25
CA HIS A 145 -2.98 21.50 5.80
C HIS A 145 -4.30 20.75 5.91
N TYR A 146 -5.10 21.07 6.92
CA TYR A 146 -6.35 20.38 7.20
C TYR A 146 -7.56 21.33 7.03
N PRO A 147 -8.47 21.12 6.06
CA PRO A 147 -8.36 20.27 4.85
C PRO A 147 -7.39 20.80 3.78
N GLN A 148 -6.93 19.91 2.90
CA GLN A 148 -6.17 20.27 1.70
C GLN A 148 -6.80 19.68 0.43
N HIS A 149 -6.78 20.46 -0.66
CA HIS A 149 -7.09 19.96 -1.99
C HIS A 149 -5.88 19.22 -2.57
N CYS A 150 -6.10 17.96 -2.95
CA CYS A 150 -5.07 17.09 -3.50
C CYS A 150 -5.44 16.64 -4.93
N GLY A 151 -4.41 16.46 -5.75
CA GLY A 151 -4.52 15.89 -7.09
C GLY A 151 -4.38 14.36 -7.08
N LEU A 152 -4.41 13.75 -8.26
CA LEU A 152 -4.36 12.30 -8.47
C LEU A 152 -3.05 11.66 -8.00
N SER A 153 -1.93 12.38 -8.12
CA SER A 153 -0.59 11.90 -7.72
C SER A 153 -0.32 11.95 -6.21
N HIS A 154 -1.28 12.43 -5.41
CA HIS A 154 -1.12 12.52 -3.96
C HIS A 154 -1.11 11.12 -3.34
N LEU A 155 -0.14 10.85 -2.46
CA LEU A 155 -0.03 9.59 -1.74
C LEU A 155 -0.90 9.64 -0.47
N LEU A 156 -1.84 8.71 -0.37
CA LEU A 156 -2.71 8.55 0.80
C LEU A 156 -1.97 7.75 1.88
N GLN A 157 -2.28 8.06 3.13
CA GLN A 157 -1.75 7.38 4.33
C GLN A 157 -2.88 6.74 5.14
N ASP A 158 -2.50 5.86 6.08
CA ASP A 158 -3.47 5.14 6.90
C ASP A 158 -4.33 6.12 7.70
N GLU A 159 -5.63 5.84 7.74
CA GLU A 159 -6.67 6.63 8.40
C GLU A 159 -6.98 7.99 7.77
N ASP A 160 -6.51 8.25 6.56
CA ASP A 160 -6.92 9.44 5.80
C ASP A 160 -8.43 9.40 5.50
N VAL A 161 -9.07 10.56 5.61
CA VAL A 161 -10.45 10.79 5.19
C VAL A 161 -10.45 11.55 3.87
N VAL A 162 -11.23 11.10 2.89
CA VAL A 162 -11.28 11.69 1.56
C VAL A 162 -12.70 12.05 1.14
N GLN A 163 -12.85 13.20 0.49
CA GLN A 163 -14.10 13.64 -0.13
C GLN A 163 -13.86 13.96 -1.60
N ILE A 164 -14.71 13.40 -2.45
CA ILE A 164 -14.71 13.66 -3.89
C ILE A 164 -15.37 15.01 -4.15
N VAL A 165 -14.66 15.90 -4.85
CA VAL A 165 -15.17 17.20 -5.28
C VAL A 165 -15.34 17.19 -6.79
N LYS A 166 -16.57 17.38 -7.25
CA LYS A 166 -16.84 17.61 -8.67
C LYS A 166 -16.50 19.05 -9.01
N LYS A 167 -15.76 19.28 -10.09
CA LYS A 167 -15.56 20.62 -10.63
C LYS A 167 -16.91 21.12 -11.14
N LYS A 168 -17.41 22.22 -10.57
CA LYS A 168 -18.61 22.90 -11.08
C LYS A 168 -18.25 23.49 -12.45
N ASP A 169 -18.67 22.84 -13.52
CA ASP A 169 -18.85 23.55 -14.78
C ASP A 169 -20.05 24.48 -14.58
N ARG A 170 -19.93 25.73 -15.04
CA ARG A 170 -20.98 26.73 -14.85
C ARG A 170 -22.20 26.33 -15.69
N GLU A 171 -23.11 25.58 -15.10
CA GLU A 171 -24.55 25.57 -15.38
C GLU A 171 -25.21 24.72 -14.28
N GLY A 172 -26.19 25.32 -13.60
CA GLY A 172 -26.66 24.86 -12.29
C GLY A 172 -27.53 23.61 -12.37
N GLU A 173 -26.95 22.43 -12.14
CA GLU A 173 -27.73 21.18 -12.02
C GLU A 173 -26.94 20.02 -11.35
N ASP A 174 -26.22 20.24 -10.24
CA ASP A 174 -25.16 19.27 -9.86
C ASP A 174 -25.16 18.65 -8.45
N GLU A 175 -26.06 19.02 -7.53
CA GLU A 175 -26.10 18.34 -6.22
C GLU A 175 -26.58 16.88 -6.34
N VAL A 176 -27.62 16.63 -7.15
CA VAL A 176 -28.17 15.29 -7.37
C VAL A 176 -27.19 14.38 -8.13
N GLY A 177 -26.38 14.96 -9.01
CA GLY A 177 -25.36 14.24 -9.79
C GLY A 177 -24.19 13.76 -8.93
N SER A 178 -23.71 14.60 -8.00
CA SER A 178 -22.65 14.24 -7.06
C SER A 178 -23.09 13.11 -6.12
N SER A 179 -24.33 13.18 -5.61
CA SER A 179 -24.92 12.11 -4.80
C SER A 179 -25.10 10.81 -5.58
N ARG A 180 -25.50 10.86 -6.87
CA ARG A 180 -25.64 9.66 -7.72
C ARG A 180 -24.30 9.01 -8.06
N ILE A 181 -23.25 9.78 -8.29
CA ILE A 181 -21.91 9.25 -8.54
C ILE A 181 -21.33 8.65 -7.27
N GLN A 182 -21.53 9.31 -6.11
CA GLN A 182 -21.16 8.75 -4.81
C GLN A 182 -21.93 7.46 -4.51
N GLN A 183 -23.24 7.42 -4.76
CA GLN A 183 -24.05 6.21 -4.62
C GLN A 183 -23.60 5.10 -5.57
N ARG A 184 -23.24 5.43 -6.82
CA ARG A 184 -22.71 4.44 -7.79
C ARG A 184 -21.32 3.95 -7.42
N LEU A 185 -20.45 4.80 -6.87
CA LEU A 185 -19.14 4.38 -6.37
C LEU A 185 -19.29 3.52 -5.12
N LEU A 186 -20.19 3.88 -4.20
CA LEU A 186 -20.57 3.02 -3.07
C LEU A 186 -21.15 1.69 -3.55
N GLU A 187 -22.11 1.69 -4.47
CA GLU A 187 -22.65 0.46 -5.07
C GLU A 187 -21.58 -0.37 -5.77
N TYR A 188 -20.64 0.26 -6.48
CA TYR A 188 -19.54 -0.43 -7.15
C TYR A 188 -18.53 -1.03 -6.17
N LEU A 189 -18.14 -0.28 -5.13
CA LEU A 189 -17.28 -0.77 -4.04
C LEU A 189 -17.97 -1.93 -3.29
N ILE A 190 -19.26 -1.81 -2.99
CA ILE A 190 -20.08 -2.86 -2.37
C ILE A 190 -20.22 -4.08 -3.31
N ARG A 191 -20.36 -3.87 -4.62
CA ARG A 191 -20.49 -4.95 -5.61
C ARG A 191 -19.16 -5.68 -5.82
N ARG A 192 -18.02 -4.98 -5.72
CA ARG A 192 -16.68 -5.59 -5.75
C ARG A 192 -16.40 -6.40 -4.49
N LYS A 193 -16.93 -6.00 -3.31
CA LYS A 193 -16.88 -6.79 -2.07
C LYS A 193 -17.62 -8.13 -2.12
N ARG A 194 -18.62 -8.30 -3.00
CA ARG A 194 -19.34 -9.58 -3.18
C ARG A 194 -18.60 -10.60 -4.05
N LEU A 195 -17.54 -10.18 -4.74
CA LEU A 195 -16.80 -11.01 -5.69
C LEU A 195 -15.49 -11.58 -5.13
N HIS A 196 -15.19 -11.32 -3.85
CA HIS A 196 -14.09 -11.90 -3.08
C HIS A 196 -14.63 -12.45 -1.76
#